data_AF-A0A2H0WXT6-F1
#
_entry.id   AF-A0A2H0WXT6-F1
#
_cell.length_a   1.000
_cell.length_b   1.000
_cell.length_c   1.000
_cell.angle_alpha   90.00
_cell.angle_beta   90.00
_cell.angle_gamma   90.00
#
_symmetry.space_group_name_H-M   'P 1'
#
loop_
_entity.id
_entity.type
_entity.pdbx_description
1 polymer ?
#
loop_
_entity_poly.entity_id
_entity_poly.type
_entity_poly.pdbx_seq_one_letter_code
_entity_poly.pdbx_strand_id
1 'polypeptide(L)'
;VFPYRTCRNLPKKPCLWYQLNRCPAPCLLKSEIRSTKFESNCQKNIKNLIKILQGKKKQVLNNLKKEMKTLSTQEKFEEAGKIKNQIRALEKVLSHAMIFNPELQSPPIKGWNYRRIEAYDVSNTQGKMATGAMVSFYDGRPDKNSYRRFKIKTQNKPNDIAMLKEILKRRLKHKEWPYPDLILIDGGKAQLNAAVSLTKIPAMALAKKKNELYIKGKKKPVLLKKLPREIFNLILQLRDEAHRFARAYHLKLRKEALLPK
;
A
#
# COMPACT_ATOMS: atom_id res chain seq x y z
N VAL A 1 -11.88 14.10 7.16
CA VAL A 1 -11.55 15.17 6.18
C VAL A 1 -12.78 15.55 5.38
N PHE A 2 -13.36 14.65 4.60
CA PHE A 2 -14.65 14.87 3.93
C PHE A 2 -15.70 13.90 4.50
N PRO A 3 -16.73 14.38 5.20
CA PRO A 3 -17.84 13.55 5.65
C PRO A 3 -18.56 12.93 4.45
N TYR A 4 -18.84 11.63 4.50
CA TYR A 4 -19.61 10.92 3.47
C TYR A 4 -20.47 9.84 4.13
N ARG A 5 -21.52 9.40 3.43
CA ARG A 5 -22.41 8.34 3.94
C ARG A 5 -21.83 6.96 3.62
N THR A 6 -22.03 6.00 4.53
CA THR A 6 -21.68 4.59 4.34
C THR A 6 -22.87 3.64 4.42
N CYS A 7 -24.05 4.12 4.82
CA CYS A 7 -25.26 3.30 4.96
C CYS A 7 -25.76 2.79 3.59
N ARG A 8 -26.07 1.48 3.49
CA ARG A 8 -26.67 0.85 2.31
C ARG A 8 -28.12 1.30 2.10
N ASN A 9 -28.93 1.23 3.16
CA ASN A 9 -30.32 1.70 3.19
C ASN A 9 -30.42 3.01 3.98
N LEU A 10 -31.33 3.90 3.57
CA LEU A 10 -31.55 5.19 4.23
C LEU A 10 -32.57 5.05 5.36
N PRO A 11 -32.16 5.13 6.64
CA PRO A 11 -33.10 5.15 7.76
C PRO A 11 -33.85 6.49 7.80
N LYS A 12 -35.02 6.51 8.45
CA LYS A 12 -35.79 7.76 8.67
C LYS A 12 -35.20 8.66 9.76
N LYS A 13 -34.34 8.13 10.62
CA LYS A 13 -33.70 8.85 11.75
C LYS A 13 -32.18 8.97 11.54
N PRO A 14 -31.55 10.05 12.01
CA PRO A 14 -30.11 10.21 11.91
C PRO A 14 -29.38 9.19 12.79
N CYS A 15 -28.27 8.65 12.29
CA CYS A 15 -27.46 7.67 13.01
C CYS A 15 -26.37 8.35 13.86
N LEU A 16 -25.71 7.56 14.72
CA LEU A 16 -24.59 8.02 15.55
C LEU A 16 -23.49 8.75 14.73
N TRP A 17 -23.24 8.33 13.49
CA TRP A 17 -22.24 8.98 12.64
C TRP A 17 -22.58 10.43 12.27
N TYR A 18 -23.86 10.80 12.25
CA TYR A 18 -24.29 12.19 12.11
C TYR A 18 -23.96 12.99 13.37
N GLN A 19 -24.32 12.45 14.54
CA GLN A 19 -24.03 13.09 15.83
C GLN A 19 -22.52 13.29 16.05
N LEU A 20 -21.70 12.37 15.52
CA LEU A 20 -20.23 12.48 15.52
C LEU A 20 -19.66 13.39 14.42
N ASN A 21 -20.49 14.11 13.64
CA ASN A 21 -20.08 14.96 12.52
C ASN A 21 -19.29 14.22 11.41
N ARG A 22 -19.51 12.92 11.26
CA ARG A 22 -18.82 12.07 10.27
C ARG A 22 -19.67 11.73 9.06
N CYS A 23 -20.99 11.82 9.21
CA CYS A 23 -21.96 11.62 8.14
C CYS A 23 -22.77 12.91 7.96
N PRO A 24 -22.93 13.42 6.73
CA PRO A 24 -23.76 14.59 6.47
C PRO A 24 -25.26 14.23 6.42
N ALA A 25 -25.71 13.16 7.09
CA ALA A 25 -27.10 12.71 7.22
C ALA A 25 -28.06 12.98 6.03
N PRO A 26 -27.78 12.49 4.82
CA PRO A 26 -28.72 12.62 3.69
C PRO A 26 -30.04 11.87 3.94
N CYS A 27 -30.12 11.03 4.97
CA CYS A 27 -31.36 10.44 5.47
C CYS A 27 -32.40 11.48 5.89
N LEU A 28 -31.97 12.68 6.31
CA LEU A 28 -32.86 13.79 6.67
C LEU A 28 -33.44 14.51 5.44
N LEU A 29 -32.95 14.22 4.23
CA LEU A 29 -33.50 14.80 2.99
C LEU A 29 -34.92 14.30 2.67
N LYS A 30 -35.35 13.20 3.28
CA LYS A 30 -36.72 12.67 3.17
C LYS A 30 -37.69 13.26 4.22
N SER A 31 -37.19 13.99 5.21
CA SER A 31 -38.01 14.77 6.14
C SER A 31 -38.13 16.21 5.64
N GLU A 32 -39.22 16.91 5.96
CA GLU A 32 -39.67 18.21 5.44
C GLU A 32 -38.66 19.38 5.49
N ILE A 33 -37.47 19.18 6.07
CA ILE A 33 -36.39 20.17 6.19
C ILE A 33 -35.47 20.06 4.96
N ARG A 34 -35.99 20.46 3.79
CA ARG A 34 -35.22 20.50 2.55
C ARG A 34 -34.55 21.86 2.39
N SER A 35 -33.29 21.98 2.82
CA SER A 35 -32.47 23.14 2.44
C SER A 35 -31.59 22.79 1.23
N THR A 36 -31.74 23.52 0.13
CA THR A 36 -30.93 23.41 -1.10
C THR A 36 -29.42 23.48 -0.82
N LYS A 37 -29.05 24.19 0.25
CA LYS A 37 -27.68 24.33 0.77
C LYS A 37 -27.08 23.01 1.27
N PHE A 38 -27.90 22.10 1.81
CA PHE A 38 -27.45 20.82 2.37
C PHE A 38 -27.13 19.78 1.29
N GLU A 39 -27.97 19.69 0.25
CA GLU A 39 -27.73 18.83 -0.92
C GLU A 39 -26.44 19.26 -1.65
N SER A 40 -26.28 20.57 -1.85
CA SER A 40 -25.11 21.15 -2.52
C SER A 40 -23.80 20.85 -1.77
N ASN A 41 -23.82 20.93 -0.44
CA ASN A 41 -22.64 20.64 0.39
C ASN A 41 -22.25 19.14 0.36
N CYS A 42 -23.24 18.24 0.41
CA CYS A 42 -23.01 16.80 0.28
C CYS A 42 -22.38 16.45 -1.07
N GLN A 43 -22.93 17.02 -2.15
CA GLN A 43 -22.44 16.77 -3.50
C GLN A 43 -21.04 17.34 -3.70
N LYS A 44 -20.74 18.51 -3.15
CA LYS A 44 -19.41 19.13 -3.16
C LYS A 44 -18.37 18.25 -2.44
N ASN A 45 -18.72 17.68 -1.28
CA ASN A 45 -17.84 16.77 -0.55
C ASN A 45 -17.51 15.51 -1.35
N ILE A 46 -18.51 14.90 -1.99
CA ILE A 46 -18.30 13.72 -2.85
C ILE A 46 -17.44 14.06 -4.07
N LYS A 47 -17.70 15.20 -4.74
CA LYS A 47 -16.89 15.66 -5.88
C LYS A 47 -15.43 15.86 -5.49
N ASN A 48 -15.17 16.47 -4.33
CA ASN A 48 -13.81 16.64 -3.81
C ASN A 48 -13.16 15.29 -3.48
N LEU A 49 -13.91 14.35 -2.90
CA LEU A 49 -13.43 13.00 -2.61
C LEU A 49 -13.04 12.26 -3.89
N ILE A 50 -13.89 12.28 -4.92
CA ILE A 50 -13.61 11.68 -6.24
C ILE A 50 -12.34 12.29 -6.85
N LYS A 51 -12.22 13.63 -6.84
CA LYS A 51 -11.03 14.32 -7.37
C LYS A 51 -9.75 13.92 -6.65
N ILE A 52 -9.81 13.70 -5.33
CA ILE A 52 -8.66 13.23 -4.55
C ILE A 52 -8.27 11.81 -4.95
N LEU A 53 -9.25 10.90 -5.09
CA LEU A 53 -9.01 9.51 -5.51
C LEU A 53 -8.47 9.42 -6.97
N GLN A 54 -8.84 10.37 -7.83
CA GLN A 54 -8.31 10.53 -9.19
C GLN A 54 -6.93 11.21 -9.25
N GLY A 55 -6.29 11.49 -8.10
CA GLY A 55 -4.95 12.09 -8.04
C GLY A 55 -4.91 13.62 -8.15
N LYS A 56 -6.04 14.31 -8.33
CA LYS A 56 -6.14 15.80 -8.42
C LYS A 56 -6.10 16.48 -7.05
N LYS A 57 -5.25 15.98 -6.14
CA LYS A 57 -5.14 16.43 -4.74
C LYS A 57 -4.73 17.90 -4.58
N LYS A 58 -3.75 18.38 -5.37
CA LYS A 58 -3.27 19.77 -5.33
C LYS A 58 -4.38 20.75 -5.69
N GLN A 59 -5.20 20.40 -6.68
CA GLN A 59 -6.33 21.22 -7.12
C GLN A 59 -7.37 21.37 -6.01
N VAL A 60 -7.74 20.28 -5.33
CA VAL A 60 -8.72 20.33 -4.22
C VAL A 60 -8.17 21.15 -3.05
N LEU A 61 -6.89 20.99 -2.71
CA LEU A 61 -6.23 21.73 -1.64
C LEU A 61 -6.17 23.24 -1.93
N ASN A 62 -5.84 23.63 -3.17
CA ASN A 62 -5.85 25.02 -3.59
C ASN A 62 -7.26 25.62 -3.54
N ASN A 63 -8.28 24.87 -3.94
CA ASN A 63 -9.67 25.33 -3.88
C ASN A 63 -10.13 25.56 -2.42
N LEU A 64 -9.78 24.65 -1.50
CA LEU A 64 -10.07 24.84 -0.08
C LEU A 64 -9.34 26.06 0.51
N LYS A 65 -8.08 26.29 0.12
CA LYS A 65 -7.33 27.49 0.56
C LYS A 65 -7.98 28.77 0.06
N LYS A 66 -8.46 28.80 -1.19
CA LYS A 66 -9.23 29.92 -1.74
C LYS A 66 -10.53 30.13 -0.97
N GLU A 67 -11.31 29.08 -0.75
CA GLU A 67 -12.58 29.14 -0.02
C GLU A 67 -12.40 29.64 1.42
N MET A 68 -11.38 29.13 2.12
CA MET A 68 -11.02 29.61 3.47
C MET A 68 -10.67 31.11 3.44
N LYS A 69 -9.90 31.58 2.45
CA LYS A 69 -9.53 32.98 2.32
C LYS A 69 -10.76 33.86 2.05
N THR A 70 -11.66 33.43 1.17
CA THR A 70 -12.91 34.14 0.88
C THR A 70 -13.81 34.24 2.12
N LEU A 71 -13.94 33.17 2.90
CA LEU A 71 -14.72 33.21 4.15
C LEU A 71 -14.05 34.11 5.20
N SER A 72 -12.73 34.12 5.27
CA SER A 72 -11.98 35.02 6.15
C SER A 72 -12.15 36.49 5.77
N THR A 73 -12.20 36.82 4.47
CA THR A 73 -12.47 38.19 4.00
C THR A 73 -13.92 38.61 4.20
N GLN A 74 -14.83 37.66 4.31
CA GLN A 74 -16.25 37.89 4.65
C GLN A 74 -16.49 37.86 6.17
N GLU A 75 -15.43 37.87 7.00
CA GLU A 75 -15.49 37.81 8.47
C GLU A 75 -16.22 36.57 9.04
N LYS A 76 -16.38 35.52 8.25
CA LYS A 76 -16.97 34.23 8.66
C LYS A 76 -15.90 33.33 9.28
N PHE A 77 -15.38 33.73 10.44
CA PHE A 77 -14.24 33.07 11.08
C PHE A 77 -14.49 31.62 11.48
N GLU A 78 -15.69 31.28 11.94
CA GLU A 78 -16.03 29.90 12.32
C GLU A 78 -15.98 28.93 11.13
N GLU A 79 -16.57 29.33 10.00
CA GLU A 79 -16.57 28.52 8.77
C GLU A 79 -15.15 28.43 8.19
N ALA A 80 -14.41 29.54 8.18
CA ALA A 80 -13.00 29.56 7.79
C ALA A 80 -12.15 28.62 8.67
N GLY A 81 -12.41 28.59 9.99
CA GLY A 81 -11.76 27.70 10.94
C GLY A 81 -12.02 26.21 10.64
N LYS A 82 -13.27 25.86 10.29
CA LYS A 82 -13.62 24.49 9.85
C LYS A 82 -12.83 24.08 8.61
N ILE A 83 -12.73 24.95 7.60
CA ILE A 83 -11.94 24.67 6.39
C ILE A 83 -10.44 24.58 6.71
N LYS A 84 -9.90 25.45 7.57
CA LYS A 84 -8.50 25.40 8.01
C LYS A 84 -8.15 24.05 8.65
N ASN A 85 -9.03 23.54 9.52
CA ASN A 85 -8.87 22.22 10.13
C ASN A 85 -8.96 21.09 9.10
N GLN A 86 -9.85 21.21 8.11
CA GLN A 86 -9.92 20.27 6.99
C GLN A 86 -8.64 20.27 6.14
N ILE A 87 -8.07 21.45 5.85
CA ILE A 87 -6.80 21.58 5.12
C ILE A 87 -5.68 20.90 5.89
N ARG A 88 -5.54 21.18 7.20
CA ARG A 88 -4.51 20.54 8.05
C ARG A 88 -4.67 19.02 8.08
N ALA A 89 -5.90 18.53 8.23
CA ALA A 89 -6.17 17.09 8.24
C ALA A 89 -5.86 16.45 6.87
N LEU A 90 -6.18 17.13 5.77
CA LEU A 90 -5.86 16.69 4.41
C LEU A 90 -4.35 16.71 4.18
N GLU A 91 -3.64 17.77 4.54
CA GLU A 91 -2.19 17.89 4.44
C GLU A 91 -1.49 16.78 5.24
N LYS A 92 -1.98 16.45 6.45
CA LYS A 92 -1.48 15.31 7.25
C LYS A 92 -1.73 13.97 6.55
N VAL A 93 -2.90 13.73 5.99
CA VAL A 93 -3.16 12.49 5.23
C VAL A 93 -2.27 12.42 3.98
N LEU A 94 -2.10 13.55 3.29
CA LEU A 94 -1.31 13.64 2.07
C LEU A 94 0.19 13.52 2.31
N SER A 95 0.72 14.06 3.42
CA SER A 95 2.13 13.86 3.80
C SER A 95 2.45 12.40 4.07
N HIS A 96 1.47 11.63 4.57
CA HIS A 96 1.60 10.18 4.70
C HIS A 96 1.41 9.44 3.36
N ALA A 97 0.69 10.04 2.39
CA ALA A 97 0.41 9.49 1.06
C ALA A 97 1.37 9.96 -0.05
N MET A 98 2.38 10.81 0.25
CA MET A 98 3.28 11.41 -0.75
C MET A 98 4.17 10.43 -1.53
N ILE A 99 4.02 9.11 -1.35
CA ILE A 99 4.89 8.08 -1.94
C ILE A 99 4.17 7.30 -3.05
N PHE A 100 3.00 7.77 -3.48
CA PHE A 100 2.22 7.16 -4.57
C PHE A 100 2.23 7.96 -5.86
N ASN A 101 3.28 8.74 -6.15
CA ASN A 101 3.46 9.32 -7.48
C ASN A 101 4.58 8.58 -8.22
N PRO A 102 4.27 7.66 -9.15
CA PRO A 102 5.28 6.91 -9.90
C PRO A 102 6.13 7.78 -10.84
N GLU A 103 5.76 9.06 -11.04
CA GLU A 103 6.41 9.96 -12.01
C GLU A 103 7.47 10.90 -11.41
N LEU A 104 7.42 11.27 -10.12
CA LEU A 104 8.52 12.08 -9.55
C LEU A 104 9.72 11.18 -9.31
N GLN A 105 10.88 11.51 -9.88
CA GLN A 105 12.15 10.88 -9.50
C GLN A 105 12.29 11.10 -7.99
N SER A 106 12.15 10.02 -7.21
CA SER A 106 12.43 10.08 -5.79
C SER A 106 13.89 10.48 -5.68
N PRO A 107 14.22 11.54 -4.91
CA PRO A 107 15.63 11.79 -4.62
C PRO A 107 16.25 10.52 -4.02
N PRO A 108 17.54 10.25 -4.26
CA PRO A 108 18.22 9.11 -3.68
C PRO A 108 17.98 9.11 -2.17
N ILE A 109 17.46 7.98 -1.66
CA ILE A 109 17.12 7.86 -0.25
C ILE A 109 18.43 7.93 0.53
N LYS A 110 18.60 8.95 1.38
CA LYS A 110 19.82 9.16 2.16
C LYS A 110 20.12 7.92 3.00
N GLY A 111 21.29 7.29 2.79
CA GLY A 111 21.69 6.05 3.45
C GLY A 111 21.18 4.76 2.79
N TRP A 112 20.65 4.85 1.57
CA TRP A 112 20.19 3.70 0.77
C TRP A 112 20.91 3.66 -0.57
N ASN A 113 21.81 2.69 -0.74
CA ASN A 113 22.66 2.58 -1.94
C ASN A 113 22.21 1.47 -2.90
N TYR A 114 21.04 0.86 -2.67
CA TYR A 114 20.53 -0.23 -3.51
C TYR A 114 19.60 0.32 -4.59
N ARG A 115 19.95 0.09 -5.85
CA ARG A 115 19.15 0.53 -7.01
C ARG A 115 18.16 -0.54 -7.42
N ARG A 116 18.64 -1.77 -7.63
CA ARG A 116 17.80 -2.92 -7.96
C ARG A 116 17.51 -3.77 -6.73
N ILE A 117 16.23 -3.85 -6.37
CA ILE A 117 15.77 -4.64 -5.21
C ILE A 117 14.79 -5.68 -5.71
N GLU A 118 14.98 -6.94 -5.32
CA GLU A 118 14.03 -8.00 -5.60
C GLU A 118 13.33 -8.44 -4.32
N ALA A 119 12.00 -8.47 -4.34
CA ALA A 119 11.19 -8.96 -3.22
C ALA A 119 10.50 -10.28 -3.55
N TYR A 120 10.51 -11.21 -2.59
CA TYR A 120 10.04 -12.57 -2.75
C TYR A 120 8.91 -12.88 -1.76
N ASP A 121 7.78 -13.38 -2.26
CA ASP A 121 6.69 -13.99 -1.47
C ASP A 121 6.56 -15.46 -1.89
N VAL A 122 6.46 -16.34 -0.90
CA VAL A 122 6.16 -17.75 -1.08
C VAL A 122 4.84 -18.06 -0.42
N SER A 123 3.99 -18.84 -1.09
CA SER A 123 2.72 -19.23 -0.50
C SER A 123 2.32 -20.65 -0.91
N ASN A 124 1.85 -21.41 0.08
CA ASN A 124 1.42 -22.80 -0.06
C ASN A 124 -0.10 -22.88 0.16
N THR A 125 -0.83 -23.52 -0.76
CA THR A 125 -2.26 -23.80 -0.60
C THR A 125 -2.49 -25.28 -0.36
N GLN A 126 -2.83 -25.65 0.88
CA GLN A 126 -3.42 -26.95 1.29
C GLN A 126 -3.01 -28.15 0.40
N GLY A 127 -1.70 -28.31 0.18
CA GLY A 127 -1.12 -29.50 -0.45
C GLY A 127 -1.20 -29.66 -1.98
N LYS A 128 -1.84 -28.77 -2.76
CA LYS A 128 -2.00 -29.00 -4.23
C LYS A 128 -1.17 -28.10 -5.15
N MET A 129 -0.87 -26.85 -4.79
CA MET A 129 -0.08 -25.94 -5.65
C MET A 129 0.76 -24.95 -4.84
N ALA A 130 2.02 -25.32 -4.58
CA ALA A 130 3.00 -24.40 -4.03
C ALA A 130 3.48 -23.42 -5.13
N THR A 131 3.46 -22.13 -4.82
CA THR A 131 3.96 -21.10 -5.74
C THR A 131 4.78 -20.05 -5.01
N GLY A 132 5.57 -19.31 -5.79
CA GLY A 132 6.16 -18.08 -5.32
C GLY A 132 6.19 -17.02 -6.39
N ALA A 133 6.44 -15.80 -5.93
CA ALA A 133 6.45 -14.60 -6.73
C ALA A 133 7.71 -13.80 -6.43
N MET A 134 8.28 -13.22 -7.48
CA MET A 134 9.36 -12.26 -7.41
C MET A 134 8.91 -10.98 -8.08
N VAL A 135 9.04 -9.86 -7.38
CA VAL A 135 8.85 -8.52 -7.92
C VAL A 135 10.20 -7.80 -7.89
N SER A 136 10.44 -6.94 -8.87
CA SER A 136 11.68 -6.17 -8.97
C SER A 136 11.36 -4.69 -8.87
N PHE A 137 12.19 -3.95 -8.15
CA PHE A 137 12.17 -2.49 -8.12
C PHE A 137 13.51 -1.99 -8.64
N TYR A 138 13.48 -0.91 -9.41
CA TYR A 138 14.66 -0.19 -9.88
C TYR A 138 14.51 1.29 -9.51
N ASP A 139 15.51 1.85 -8.83
CA ASP A 139 15.49 3.22 -8.29
C ASP A 139 14.20 3.55 -7.52
N GLY A 140 13.78 2.60 -6.68
CA GLY A 140 12.60 2.73 -5.82
C GLY A 140 11.25 2.58 -6.54
N ARG A 141 11.22 2.22 -7.83
CA ARG A 141 9.99 2.05 -8.61
C ARG A 141 9.79 0.61 -9.07
N PRO A 142 8.53 0.13 -9.17
CA PRO A 142 8.22 -1.18 -9.75
C PRO A 142 8.77 -1.37 -11.17
N ASP A 143 9.66 -2.34 -11.37
CA ASP A 143 10.10 -2.84 -12.67
C ASP A 143 9.28 -4.08 -13.04
N LYS A 144 8.06 -3.86 -13.55
CA LYS A 144 7.07 -4.91 -13.82
C LYS A 144 7.54 -5.91 -14.88
N ASN A 145 8.39 -5.50 -15.83
CA ASN A 145 8.93 -6.36 -16.87
C ASN A 145 9.87 -7.43 -16.29
N SER A 146 10.46 -7.15 -15.12
CA SER A 146 11.32 -8.07 -14.39
C SER A 146 10.56 -8.94 -13.37
N TYR A 147 9.22 -8.88 -13.34
CA TYR A 147 8.44 -9.72 -12.42
C TYR A 147 8.43 -11.17 -12.89
N ARG A 148 8.49 -12.11 -11.93
CA ARG A 148 8.51 -13.55 -12.24
C ARG A 148 7.63 -14.34 -11.29
N ARG A 149 6.98 -15.37 -11.82
CA ARG A 149 6.18 -16.34 -11.06
C ARG A 149 6.88 -17.68 -11.13
N PHE A 150 6.89 -18.38 -10.01
CA PHE A 150 7.52 -19.68 -9.88
C PHE A 150 6.46 -20.70 -9.47
N LYS A 151 6.25 -21.70 -10.33
CA LYS A 151 5.60 -22.95 -9.92
C LYS A 151 6.64 -23.82 -9.23
N ILE A 152 6.39 -24.20 -7.98
CA ILE A 152 7.29 -25.03 -7.17
C ILE A 152 7.11 -26.48 -7.60
N LYS A 153 8.23 -27.20 -7.78
CA LYS A 153 8.22 -28.60 -8.27
C LYS A 153 8.61 -29.63 -7.19
N THR A 154 9.02 -29.20 -6.01
CA THR A 154 9.53 -30.08 -4.96
C THR A 154 8.51 -31.17 -4.55
N GLN A 155 8.95 -32.44 -4.52
CA GLN A 155 8.12 -33.64 -4.29
C GLN A 155 7.72 -33.89 -2.82
N ASN A 156 8.44 -33.31 -1.85
CA ASN A 156 8.14 -33.44 -0.42
C ASN A 156 7.12 -32.38 0.06
N LYS A 157 6.48 -32.62 1.23
CA LYS A 157 5.58 -31.64 1.88
C LYS A 157 6.22 -30.24 1.84
N PRO A 158 5.64 -29.26 1.12
CA PRO A 158 6.30 -27.98 0.90
C PRO A 158 6.38 -27.18 2.21
N ASN A 159 7.59 -26.95 2.70
CA ASN A 159 7.87 -25.96 3.74
C ASN A 159 8.38 -24.67 3.07
N ASP A 160 7.90 -23.51 3.50
CA ASP A 160 8.24 -22.18 2.99
C ASP A 160 9.74 -21.97 2.77
N ILE A 161 10.59 -22.49 3.66
CA ILE A 161 12.05 -22.40 3.55
C ILE A 161 12.57 -23.14 2.31
N ALA A 162 12.07 -24.36 2.05
CA ALA A 162 12.48 -25.17 0.91
C ALA A 162 12.02 -24.54 -0.40
N MET A 163 10.77 -24.04 -0.43
CA MET A 163 10.22 -23.34 -1.60
C MET A 163 11.04 -22.11 -1.95
N LEU A 164 11.41 -21.30 -0.95
CA LEU A 164 12.26 -20.13 -1.14
C LEU A 164 13.65 -20.52 -1.67
N LYS A 165 14.27 -21.57 -1.14
CA LYS A 165 15.56 -22.07 -1.65
C LYS A 165 15.46 -22.51 -3.11
N GLU A 166 14.38 -23.20 -3.51
CA GLU A 166 14.16 -23.60 -4.90
C GLU A 166 14.08 -22.37 -5.82
N ILE A 167 13.28 -21.37 -5.45
CA ILE A 167 13.12 -20.13 -6.23
C ILE A 167 14.46 -19.41 -6.38
N LEU A 168 15.18 -19.18 -5.28
CA LEU A 168 16.45 -18.46 -5.30
C LEU A 168 17.50 -19.22 -6.12
N LYS A 169 17.62 -20.54 -5.96
CA LYS A 169 18.53 -21.36 -6.79
C LYS A 169 18.22 -21.22 -8.28
N ARG A 170 16.94 -21.23 -8.66
CA ARG A 170 16.52 -21.06 -10.07
C ARG A 170 16.83 -19.65 -10.55
N ARG A 171 16.45 -18.62 -9.79
CA ARG A 171 16.69 -17.22 -10.12
C ARG A 171 18.18 -16.89 -10.30
N LEU A 172 19.03 -17.40 -9.42
CA LEU A 172 20.47 -17.12 -9.44
C LEU A 172 21.20 -17.79 -10.62
N LYS A 173 20.59 -18.81 -11.26
CA LYS A 173 21.10 -19.43 -12.49
C LYS A 173 20.85 -18.57 -13.75
N HIS A 174 19.85 -17.69 -13.73
CA HIS A 174 19.55 -16.79 -14.83
C HIS A 174 20.51 -15.60 -14.84
N LYS A 175 21.65 -15.77 -15.50
CA LYS A 175 22.71 -14.74 -15.64
C LYS A 175 22.31 -13.61 -16.58
N GLU A 176 21.37 -13.89 -17.49
CA GLU A 176 20.81 -12.92 -18.44
C GLU A 176 19.87 -11.91 -17.77
N TRP A 177 19.44 -12.16 -16.53
CA TRP A 177 18.66 -11.20 -15.75
C TRP A 177 19.58 -10.38 -14.85
N PRO A 178 19.51 -9.04 -14.88
CA PRO A 178 20.32 -8.19 -14.02
C PRO A 178 20.22 -8.62 -12.56
N TYR A 179 21.36 -8.82 -11.89
CA TYR A 179 21.36 -9.21 -10.48
C TYR A 179 20.83 -8.06 -9.60
N PRO A 180 20.09 -8.37 -8.53
CA PRO A 180 19.70 -7.36 -7.56
C PRO A 180 20.88 -6.94 -6.69
N ASP A 181 20.84 -5.69 -6.25
CA ASP A 181 21.74 -5.17 -5.22
C ASP A 181 21.27 -5.59 -3.81
N LEU A 182 19.96 -5.88 -3.66
CA LEU A 182 19.33 -6.30 -2.42
C LEU A 182 18.19 -7.29 -2.65
N ILE A 183 18.14 -8.33 -1.83
CA ILE A 183 17.01 -9.27 -1.75
C ILE A 183 16.16 -8.96 -0.51
N LEU A 184 14.85 -8.79 -0.68
CA LEU A 184 13.87 -8.70 0.39
C LEU A 184 12.99 -9.96 0.40
N ILE A 185 12.78 -10.54 1.57
CA ILE A 185 11.98 -11.77 1.71
C ILE A 185 10.79 -11.47 2.61
N ASP A 186 9.59 -11.81 2.16
CA ASP A 186 8.39 -11.79 3.00
C ASP A 186 8.40 -13.02 3.94
N GLY A 187 9.11 -12.88 5.05
CA GLY A 187 9.42 -14.00 5.94
C GLY A 187 10.23 -13.58 7.18
N GLY A 188 10.49 -14.54 8.05
CA GLY A 188 11.28 -14.33 9.26
C GLY A 188 12.77 -14.65 9.11
N LYS A 189 13.44 -14.78 10.25
CA LYS A 189 14.88 -15.06 10.36
C LYS A 189 15.29 -16.37 9.65
N ALA A 190 14.45 -17.40 9.70
CA ALA A 190 14.75 -18.68 9.07
C ALA A 190 14.83 -18.57 7.54
N GLN A 191 13.90 -17.82 6.94
CA GLN A 191 13.90 -17.52 5.51
C GLN A 191 15.09 -16.64 5.11
N LEU A 192 15.45 -15.64 5.93
CA LEU A 192 16.68 -14.86 5.73
C LEU A 192 17.92 -15.74 5.66
N ASN A 193 18.11 -16.62 6.65
CA ASN A 193 19.25 -17.53 6.70
C ASN A 193 19.30 -18.48 5.49
N ALA A 194 18.12 -18.88 4.98
CA ALA A 194 18.03 -19.70 3.79
C ALA A 194 18.48 -18.98 2.52
N ALA A 195 18.19 -17.68 2.39
CA ALA A 195 18.68 -16.88 1.26
C ALA A 195 20.18 -16.58 1.38
N VAL A 196 20.63 -16.18 2.57
CA VAL A 196 22.04 -15.83 2.83
C VAL A 196 22.99 -17.01 2.61
N SER A 197 22.52 -18.26 2.81
CA SER A 197 23.33 -19.46 2.53
C SER A 197 23.49 -19.77 1.04
N LEU A 198 22.72 -19.13 0.15
CA LEU A 198 22.74 -19.37 -1.30
C LEU A 198 23.44 -18.28 -2.11
N THR A 199 23.63 -17.09 -1.54
CA THR A 199 24.21 -15.95 -2.27
C THR A 199 24.95 -14.98 -1.37
N LYS A 200 25.94 -14.28 -1.95
CA LYS A 200 26.64 -13.17 -1.32
C LYS A 200 25.86 -11.85 -1.40
N ILE A 201 24.82 -11.78 -2.25
CA ILE A 201 23.97 -10.59 -2.38
C ILE A 201 23.35 -10.23 -1.02
N PRO A 202 23.37 -8.95 -0.60
CA PRO A 202 22.71 -8.50 0.61
C PRO A 202 21.25 -8.96 0.67
N ALA A 203 20.81 -9.43 1.84
CA ALA A 203 19.45 -9.90 2.03
C ALA A 203 18.85 -9.39 3.35
N MET A 204 17.55 -9.12 3.32
CA MET A 204 16.72 -8.77 4.47
C MET A 204 15.42 -9.57 4.44
N ALA A 205 14.81 -9.78 5.60
CA ALA A 205 13.50 -10.42 5.70
C ALA A 205 12.56 -9.64 6.62
N LEU A 206 11.30 -9.48 6.21
CA LEU A 206 10.29 -8.74 6.95
C LEU A 206 9.23 -9.68 7.53
N ALA A 207 9.17 -9.79 8.86
CA ALA A 207 8.20 -10.67 9.52
C ALA A 207 6.82 -10.01 9.67
N LYS A 208 5.78 -10.69 9.18
CA LYS A 208 4.38 -10.21 9.11
C LYS A 208 3.79 -9.73 10.45
N LYS A 209 3.97 -10.49 11.54
CA LYS A 209 3.27 -10.21 12.81
C LYS A 209 3.74 -8.94 13.52
N LYS A 210 5.03 -8.62 13.45
CA LYS A 210 5.63 -7.52 14.24
C LYS A 210 6.22 -6.39 13.38
N ASN A 211 6.17 -6.50 12.05
CA ASN A 211 6.89 -5.62 11.12
C ASN A 211 8.36 -5.45 11.54
N GLU A 212 8.99 -6.58 11.86
CA GLU A 212 10.39 -6.68 12.26
C GLU A 212 11.23 -7.02 11.04
N LEU A 213 12.22 -6.17 10.76
CA LEU A 213 13.18 -6.33 9.68
C LEU A 213 14.42 -7.04 10.20
N TYR A 214 14.65 -8.25 9.72
CA TYR A 214 15.88 -9.01 9.95
C TYR A 214 16.90 -8.67 8.87
N ILE A 215 18.12 -8.35 9.29
CA ILE A 215 19.23 -7.95 8.40
C ILE A 215 20.40 -8.88 8.70
N LYS A 216 21.07 -9.38 7.65
CA LYS A 216 22.29 -10.18 7.79
C LYS A 216 23.31 -9.44 8.67
N GLY A 217 23.90 -10.15 9.64
CA GLY A 217 24.90 -9.60 10.56
C GLY A 217 24.35 -8.87 11.79
N LYS A 218 23.05 -8.57 11.87
CA LYS A 218 22.44 -7.99 13.08
C LYS A 218 21.80 -9.06 13.97
N LYS A 219 22.16 -9.09 15.26
CA LYS A 219 21.59 -10.03 16.25
C LYS A 219 20.10 -9.78 16.52
N LYS A 220 19.69 -8.51 16.64
CA LYS A 220 18.31 -8.09 16.91
C LYS A 220 17.64 -7.51 15.65
N PRO A 221 16.36 -7.80 15.40
CA PRO A 221 15.63 -7.18 14.29
C PRO A 221 15.43 -5.69 14.54
N VAL A 222 15.29 -4.94 13.45
CA VAL A 222 14.92 -3.52 13.48
C VAL A 222 13.42 -3.41 13.28
N LEU A 223 12.72 -2.72 14.19
CA LEU A 223 11.31 -2.42 13.97
C LEU A 223 11.19 -1.45 12.79
N LEU A 224 10.33 -1.79 11.82
CA LEU A 224 10.20 -1.00 10.60
C LEU A 224 9.92 0.48 10.90
N LYS A 225 9.07 0.76 11.91
CA LYS A 225 8.72 2.12 12.38
C LYS A 225 9.90 2.99 12.84
N LYS A 226 11.06 2.39 13.12
CA LYS A 226 12.28 3.10 13.54
C LYS A 226 13.16 3.51 12.34
N LEU A 227 12.84 3.07 11.13
CA LEU A 227 13.58 3.45 9.93
C LEU A 227 13.16 4.86 9.46
N PRO A 228 14.05 5.56 8.73
CA PRO A 228 13.67 6.75 7.97
C PRO A 228 12.41 6.49 7.14
N ARG A 229 11.57 7.52 7.02
CA ARG A 229 10.22 7.39 6.46
C ARG A 229 10.27 6.84 5.03
N GLU A 230 11.23 7.28 4.23
CA GLU A 230 11.44 6.89 2.85
C GLU A 230 11.72 5.38 2.76
N ILE A 231 12.66 4.88 3.58
CA ILE A 231 13.02 3.46 3.65
C ILE A 231 11.84 2.62 4.16
N PHE A 232 11.16 3.09 5.21
CA PHE A 232 9.97 2.44 5.76
C PHE A 232 8.94 2.17 4.67
N ASN A 233 8.64 3.19 3.85
CA ASN A 233 7.62 3.07 2.82
C ASN A 233 8.08 2.25 1.63
N LEU A 234 9.35 2.35 1.23
CA LEU A 234 9.90 1.51 0.16
C LEU A 234 9.81 0.02 0.52
N ILE A 235 10.22 -0.35 1.74
CA ILE A 235 10.14 -1.74 2.21
C ILE A 235 8.68 -2.21 2.28
N LEU A 236 7.77 -1.35 2.74
CA LEU A 236 6.35 -1.65 2.79
C LEU A 236 5.77 -1.89 1.39
N GLN A 237 6.13 -1.03 0.42
CA GLN A 237 5.71 -1.14 -0.97
C GLN A 237 6.24 -2.42 -1.62
N LEU A 238 7.52 -2.75 -1.41
CA LEU A 238 8.11 -4.00 -1.90
C LEU A 238 7.36 -5.23 -1.39
N ARG A 239 7.05 -5.28 -0.08
CA ARG A 239 6.28 -6.37 0.52
C ARG A 239 4.88 -6.44 -0.06
N ASP A 240 4.16 -5.32 -0.05
CA ASP A 240 2.75 -5.29 -0.45
C ASP A 240 2.60 -5.63 -1.94
N GLU A 241 3.56 -5.21 -2.77
CA GLU A 241 3.61 -5.52 -4.19
C GLU A 241 3.96 -7.00 -4.45
N ALA A 242 4.92 -7.58 -3.72
CA ALA A 242 5.23 -9.01 -3.78
C ALA A 242 4.00 -9.85 -3.40
N HIS A 243 3.35 -9.47 -2.30
CA HIS A 243 2.15 -10.13 -1.81
C HIS A 243 0.96 -10.00 -2.78
N ARG A 244 0.75 -8.80 -3.34
CA ARG A 244 -0.26 -8.55 -4.38
C ARG A 244 -0.01 -9.44 -5.60
N PHE A 245 1.23 -9.49 -6.07
CA PHE A 245 1.59 -10.25 -7.26
C PHE A 245 1.45 -11.76 -7.05
N ALA A 246 1.81 -12.26 -5.87
CA ALA A 246 1.58 -13.65 -5.46
C ALA A 246 0.08 -13.99 -5.41
N ARG A 247 -0.73 -13.19 -4.71
CA ARG A 247 -2.19 -13.39 -4.61
C ARG A 247 -2.88 -13.42 -5.97
N ALA A 248 -2.48 -12.53 -6.88
CA ALA A 248 -3.01 -12.51 -8.25
C ALA A 248 -2.70 -13.82 -8.99
N TYR A 249 -1.52 -14.41 -8.77
CA TYR A 249 -1.17 -15.71 -9.35
C TYR A 249 -1.99 -16.85 -8.76
N HIS A 250 -2.16 -16.87 -7.43
CA HIS A 250 -3.00 -17.86 -6.75
C HIS A 250 -4.45 -17.83 -7.24
N LEU A 251 -5.03 -16.65 -7.42
CA LEU A 251 -6.37 -16.50 -7.96
C LEU A 251 -6.47 -17.04 -9.39
N LYS A 252 -5.45 -16.79 -10.23
CA LYS A 252 -5.38 -17.33 -11.59
C LYS A 252 -5.36 -18.87 -11.58
N LEU A 253 -4.46 -19.47 -10.80
CA LEU A 253 -4.33 -20.93 -10.73
C LEU A 253 -5.57 -21.62 -10.16
N ARG A 254 -6.24 -21.01 -9.17
CA ARG A 254 -7.50 -21.53 -8.64
C ARG A 254 -8.61 -21.53 -9.70
N LYS A 255 -8.70 -20.47 -10.51
CA LYS A 255 -9.67 -20.43 -11.61
C LYS A 255 -9.38 -21.52 -12.64
N GLU A 256 -8.12 -21.69 -13.04
CA GLU A 256 -7.71 -22.73 -13.99
C GLU A 256 -7.98 -24.15 -13.46
N ALA A 257 -7.80 -24.38 -12.15
CA ALA A 257 -8.07 -25.69 -11.54
C ALA A 257 -9.57 -26.02 -11.38
N LEU A 258 -10.44 -25.01 -11.43
CA LEU A 258 -11.90 -25.17 -11.32
C LEU A 258 -12.58 -25.35 -12.69
N LEU A 259 -11.88 -25.12 -13.79
CA LEU A 259 -12.38 -25.39 -15.13
C LEU A 259 -12.22 -26.90 -15.44
N PRO A 260 -13.29 -27.60 -15.87
CA PRO A 260 -13.16 -28.99 -16.32
C PRO A 260 -12.22 -29.04 -17.54
N LYS A 261 -11.38 -30.07 -17.58
CA LYS A 261 -10.47 -30.34 -18.70
C LYS A 261 -11.22 -30.87 -19.91
#